data_AF-A0A6A2XWC1-F1
#
_entry.id   AF-A0A6A2XWC1-F1
#
_cell.length_a   1.000
_cell.length_b   1.000
_cell.length_c   1.000
_cell.angle_alpha   90.00
_cell.angle_beta   90.00
_cell.angle_gamma   90.00
#
_symmetry.space_group_name_H-M   'P 1'
#
loop_
_entity.id
_entity.type
_entity.pdbx_description
1 polymer ?
#
loop_
_entity_poly.entity_id
_entity_poly.type
_entity_poly.pdbx_seq_one_letter_code
_entity_poly.pdbx_strand_id
1 'polypeptide(L)'
;MQSLPSPCATTSIRSQHKTNILSLPYPNLFASYPKPSTSPSFSLTLRSQSQKQPSSRTISLLTSDRFRVHCGISSDSYGANNKKSFREWVEWAGEVISTAFPLWVSLGCLIGLFKPSSFNWMTPKWSIYGLTLTMLGMGMTLTLDDLRGAFAMPRELILGFVLQYTVMPLSGFFVSKLLNLPSHYAAGLILVGCCPGGTASNIVTYLARGNVALSVLMTAASTLSAVIMTPFLTAKLAGQYIAVDAVGLRNSTLQVVLLPVLAGAFLNQYFSDLVKLVSPLMPTIAVGTVGILVGNAVSQSASTILASGLQVVLASALLHAFGFFFGYILSRALHVDETSSRTISIEVGMQNTLLGLVLAAQHFHNPLTAVPCAVSSVSHSVLGSMLAGIWRSNVPKQKQE
;
A
#
# COMPACT_ATOMS: atom_id res chain seq x y z
N MET A 1 48.87 -46.87 -22.49
CA MET A 1 49.46 -46.10 -23.61
C MET A 1 48.62 -44.84 -23.72
N GLN A 2 49.05 -43.64 -23.28
CA GLN A 2 49.99 -42.72 -23.98
C GLN A 2 49.49 -42.48 -25.42
N SER A 3 49.13 -41.27 -25.89
CA SER A 3 49.79 -39.95 -25.78
C SER A 3 48.90 -38.75 -26.18
N LEU A 4 49.33 -37.54 -25.78
CA LEU A 4 48.89 -36.18 -26.21
C LEU A 4 49.33 -35.87 -27.68
N PRO A 5 49.04 -34.69 -28.35
CA PRO A 5 48.75 -33.34 -27.82
C PRO A 5 47.75 -32.39 -28.59
N SER A 6 47.75 -31.12 -28.17
CA SER A 6 47.12 -29.84 -28.64
C SER A 6 47.50 -29.35 -30.08
N PRO A 7 47.26 -28.10 -30.60
CA PRO A 7 46.71 -26.83 -30.03
C PRO A 7 45.87 -25.86 -30.96
N CYS A 8 45.59 -24.64 -30.47
CA CYS A 8 45.50 -23.30 -31.14
C CYS A 8 44.51 -22.92 -32.28
N ALA A 9 43.52 -22.09 -31.92
CA ALA A 9 43.33 -20.65 -32.27
C ALA A 9 43.40 -20.04 -33.72
N THR A 10 42.51 -19.03 -33.89
CA THR A 10 42.62 -17.73 -34.64
C THR A 10 42.19 -17.53 -36.10
N THR A 11 41.51 -16.38 -36.34
CA THR A 11 41.39 -15.54 -37.59
C THR A 11 40.64 -16.11 -38.81
N SER A 12 40.06 -15.34 -39.77
CA SER A 12 39.60 -13.93 -39.90
C SER A 12 38.94 -13.74 -41.31
N ILE A 13 38.54 -12.50 -41.69
CA ILE A 13 38.19 -12.00 -43.07
C ILE A 13 36.78 -12.42 -43.57
N ARG A 14 35.80 -11.58 -44.01
CA ARG A 14 35.63 -10.20 -44.58
C ARG A 14 35.30 -10.21 -46.10
N SER A 15 34.44 -9.25 -46.53
CA SER A 15 34.16 -8.76 -47.92
C SER A 15 32.82 -9.26 -48.52
N GLN A 16 31.74 -8.45 -48.59
CA GLN A 16 31.38 -7.34 -49.52
C GLN A 16 30.60 -7.79 -50.78
N HIS A 17 29.47 -7.13 -51.08
CA HIS A 17 29.14 -6.61 -52.42
C HIS A 17 28.01 -5.53 -52.37
N LYS A 18 27.71 -4.89 -53.51
CA LYS A 18 27.31 -3.47 -53.65
C LYS A 18 26.05 -3.27 -54.54
N THR A 19 25.25 -2.20 -54.29
CA THR A 19 24.40 -1.42 -55.28
C THR A 19 23.22 -2.15 -55.99
N ASN A 20 22.13 -1.53 -56.53
CA ASN A 20 21.73 -0.11 -56.75
C ASN A 20 20.18 0.08 -56.95
N ILE A 21 19.65 1.25 -56.52
CA ILE A 21 18.65 2.18 -57.13
C ILE A 21 17.38 1.70 -57.90
N LEU A 22 16.19 2.24 -57.53
CA LEU A 22 15.11 2.65 -58.47
C LEU A 22 14.10 3.69 -57.87
N SER A 23 13.26 4.31 -58.72
CA SER A 23 12.71 5.69 -58.61
C SER A 23 11.25 5.84 -59.13
N LEU A 24 10.47 6.94 -58.97
CA LEU A 24 10.78 8.29 -58.42
C LEU A 24 9.68 9.00 -57.56
N PRO A 25 8.55 9.57 -58.06
CA PRO A 25 8.23 10.96 -57.65
C PRO A 25 6.82 11.26 -57.11
N TYR A 26 6.71 12.37 -56.37
CA TYR A 26 5.68 13.44 -56.46
C TYR A 26 6.17 14.69 -55.66
N PRO A 27 5.68 15.93 -55.88
CA PRO A 27 6.58 17.08 -56.08
C PRO A 27 6.44 18.24 -55.09
N ASN A 28 7.46 19.10 -55.07
CA ASN A 28 7.44 20.41 -54.40
C ASN A 28 6.67 21.46 -55.22
N LEU A 29 6.10 22.47 -54.54
CA LEU A 29 5.85 23.79 -55.11
C LEU A 29 6.58 24.87 -54.29
N PHE A 30 7.33 25.73 -54.98
CA PHE A 30 7.93 26.95 -54.44
C PHE A 30 7.04 28.18 -54.76
N ALA A 31 7.04 29.17 -53.88
CA ALA A 31 6.70 30.56 -54.21
C ALA A 31 7.48 31.53 -53.28
N SER A 32 7.72 32.76 -53.72
CA SER A 32 8.82 33.61 -53.22
C SER A 32 8.46 35.08 -53.01
N TYR A 33 8.82 35.64 -51.84
CA TYR A 33 9.08 37.08 -51.53
C TYR A 33 7.90 38.09 -51.74
N PRO A 34 7.99 39.40 -51.33
CA PRO A 34 9.07 40.16 -50.68
C PRO A 34 8.71 40.96 -49.39
N LYS A 35 9.68 41.70 -48.83
CA LYS A 35 9.51 42.85 -47.89
C LYS A 35 9.53 44.18 -48.66
N PRO A 36 8.91 45.25 -48.12
CA PRO A 36 9.57 46.58 -48.07
C PRO A 36 9.43 47.30 -46.70
N SER A 37 9.73 48.61 -46.66
CA SER A 37 10.23 49.35 -45.48
C SER A 37 9.42 50.60 -45.03
N THR A 38 9.94 51.29 -43.99
CA THR A 38 9.81 52.73 -43.63
C THR A 38 8.51 53.32 -43.00
N SER A 39 8.53 53.49 -41.65
CA SER A 39 8.38 54.72 -40.79
C SER A 39 7.51 55.94 -41.19
N PRO A 40 7.12 56.89 -40.27
CA PRO A 40 7.42 57.10 -38.83
C PRO A 40 6.12 57.28 -37.95
N SER A 41 6.09 57.54 -36.62
CA SER A 41 6.46 58.79 -35.91
C SER A 41 6.12 58.76 -34.40
N PHE A 42 7.01 59.32 -33.54
CA PHE A 42 6.79 59.92 -32.19
C PHE A 42 6.11 59.09 -31.07
N SER A 43 6.48 59.15 -29.78
CA SER A 43 7.06 60.28 -29.02
C SER A 43 8.11 59.88 -27.95
N LEU A 44 8.96 60.86 -27.64
CA LEU A 44 9.94 61.06 -26.55
C LEU A 44 9.52 60.49 -25.16
N THR A 45 10.41 60.19 -24.21
CA THR A 45 11.45 61.12 -23.68
C THR A 45 12.62 60.45 -22.91
N LEU A 46 13.85 60.92 -23.23
CA LEU A 46 15.14 61.06 -22.49
C LEU A 46 15.21 60.67 -20.98
N ARG A 47 16.36 60.36 -20.34
CA ARG A 47 17.82 60.65 -20.57
C ARG A 47 18.67 59.66 -19.73
N SER A 48 19.64 58.89 -20.25
CA SER A 48 21.07 59.20 -20.45
C SER A 48 21.86 59.81 -19.27
N GLN A 49 22.79 59.03 -18.70
CA GLN A 49 24.23 59.30 -18.49
C GLN A 49 24.87 58.02 -17.88
N SER A 50 26.18 57.71 -17.93
CA SER A 50 27.32 57.99 -18.81
C SER A 50 28.55 57.40 -18.09
N GLN A 51 29.36 56.61 -18.81
CA GLN A 51 30.75 56.17 -18.52
C GLN A 51 31.41 56.47 -17.15
N LYS A 52 32.03 55.44 -16.54
CA LYS A 52 33.51 55.26 -16.51
C LYS A 52 33.94 54.01 -15.71
N GLN A 53 34.91 53.28 -16.27
CA GLN A 53 35.80 52.38 -15.53
C GLN A 53 37.08 53.19 -15.21
N PRO A 54 37.77 52.99 -14.07
CA PRO A 54 38.97 52.13 -14.13
C PRO A 54 39.40 51.43 -12.82
N SER A 55 40.41 50.57 -12.98
CA SER A 55 41.46 50.20 -12.01
C SER A 55 41.14 49.28 -10.81
N SER A 56 42.04 48.32 -10.64
CA SER A 56 42.13 47.38 -9.51
C SER A 56 42.81 48.03 -8.30
N ARG A 57 42.33 47.71 -7.09
CA ARG A 57 43.17 47.48 -5.89
C ARG A 57 42.41 46.75 -4.78
N THR A 58 43.14 45.96 -4.02
CA THR A 58 42.68 45.00 -3.01
C THR A 58 42.59 45.62 -1.61
N ILE A 59 41.67 45.14 -0.74
CA ILE A 59 41.87 44.72 0.68
C ILE A 59 40.61 44.93 1.59
N SER A 60 40.34 43.88 2.39
CA SER A 60 39.60 43.80 3.69
C SER A 60 38.09 44.05 3.84
N LEU A 61 37.40 42.96 4.25
CA LEU A 61 36.53 42.83 5.44
C LEU A 61 35.32 43.78 5.64
N LEU A 62 34.09 43.24 5.47
CA LEU A 62 33.22 42.79 6.59
C LEU A 62 31.83 42.28 6.13
N THR A 63 31.42 41.12 6.68
CA THR A 63 30.05 40.63 6.96
C THR A 63 28.88 40.90 6.00
N SER A 64 28.31 39.83 5.43
CA SER A 64 26.92 39.40 5.76
C SER A 64 26.63 37.99 5.25
N ASP A 65 26.14 37.10 6.13
CA ASP A 65 25.77 35.73 5.79
C ASP A 65 24.37 35.62 5.16
N ARG A 66 24.26 34.88 4.04
CA ARG A 66 23.66 33.51 4.08
C ARG A 66 23.59 32.81 2.71
N PHE A 67 23.53 31.48 2.81
CA PHE A 67 23.00 30.54 1.82
C PHE A 67 23.88 30.22 0.59
N ARG A 68 24.89 29.35 0.80
CA ARG A 68 25.33 28.39 -0.22
C ARG A 68 25.33 26.97 0.33
N VAL A 69 24.83 26.06 -0.50
CA VAL A 69 24.63 24.64 -0.22
C VAL A 69 25.97 23.89 -0.30
N HIS A 70 26.36 23.22 0.79
CA HIS A 70 27.32 22.11 0.79
C HIS A 70 27.14 21.26 2.05
N CYS A 71 26.78 19.99 1.88
CA CYS A 71 27.11 18.93 2.84
C CYS A 71 27.84 17.84 2.06
N GLY A 72 29.17 17.97 2.03
CA GLY A 72 30.03 16.85 1.65
C GLY A 72 29.95 15.77 2.72
N ILE A 73 30.06 14.52 2.28
CA ILE A 73 30.21 13.38 3.19
C ILE A 73 31.60 13.51 3.82
N SER A 74 31.66 13.92 5.09
CA SER A 74 32.88 13.74 5.89
C SER A 74 32.84 12.34 6.49
N SER A 75 33.71 11.48 5.97
CA SER A 75 34.13 10.27 6.67
C SER A 75 34.87 10.63 7.98
N ASP A 76 35.14 9.60 8.78
CA ASP A 76 36.07 9.57 9.91
C ASP A 76 35.64 10.25 11.22
N SER A 77 34.83 9.51 11.98
CA SER A 77 35.17 9.23 13.38
C SER A 77 34.64 7.87 13.82
N TYR A 78 35.52 6.87 13.85
CA TYR A 78 35.26 5.55 14.44
C TYR A 78 35.30 5.65 15.97
N GLY A 79 34.25 6.23 16.56
CA GLY A 79 34.06 6.37 18.00
C GLY A 79 33.14 5.29 18.56
N ALA A 80 33.72 4.20 19.08
CA ALA A 80 32.95 3.08 19.61
C ALA A 80 32.36 3.37 21.00
N ASN A 81 31.14 3.93 21.08
CA ASN A 81 30.13 3.56 22.09
C ASN A 81 28.72 4.13 21.78
N ASN A 82 28.11 3.71 20.66
CA ASN A 82 26.77 4.21 20.31
C ASN A 82 25.66 3.52 21.13
N LYS A 83 25.42 4.02 22.36
CA LYS A 83 24.19 3.74 23.09
C LYS A 83 23.02 4.37 22.32
N LYS A 84 22.39 3.58 21.45
CA LYS A 84 21.10 3.95 20.82
C LYS A 84 20.19 4.58 21.86
N SER A 85 19.59 5.71 21.53
CA SER A 85 18.60 6.35 22.39
C SER A 85 17.47 5.34 22.68
N PHE A 86 16.90 5.36 23.88
CA PHE A 86 15.82 4.45 24.25
C PHE A 86 14.67 4.46 23.21
N ARG A 87 14.39 5.64 22.65
CA ARG A 87 13.45 5.83 21.55
C ARG A 87 13.83 5.08 20.27
N GLU A 88 15.08 5.21 19.80
CA GLU A 88 15.58 4.50 18.62
C GLU A 88 15.58 2.97 18.81
N TRP A 89 15.81 2.50 20.04
CA TRP A 89 15.69 1.10 20.38
C TRP A 89 14.24 0.61 20.32
N VAL A 90 13.28 1.38 20.84
CA VAL A 90 11.85 1.09 20.77
C VAL A 90 11.34 1.13 19.32
N GLU A 91 11.74 2.13 18.53
CA GLU A 91 11.37 2.24 17.11
C GLU A 91 11.93 1.05 16.30
N TRP A 92 13.20 0.69 16.49
CA TRP A 92 13.80 -0.49 15.85
C TRP A 92 13.13 -1.81 16.28
N ALA A 93 12.85 -1.98 17.58
CA ALA A 93 12.16 -3.17 18.09
C ALA A 93 10.73 -3.26 17.52
N GLY A 94 10.02 -2.13 17.44
CA GLY A 94 8.69 -2.04 16.84
C GLY A 94 8.68 -2.38 15.35
N GLU A 95 9.66 -1.89 14.58
CA GLU A 95 9.84 -2.25 13.17
C GLU A 95 10.10 -3.75 13.00
N VAL A 96 11.05 -4.33 13.77
CA VAL A 96 11.35 -5.77 13.72
C VAL A 96 10.13 -6.62 14.08
N ILE A 97 9.42 -6.30 15.16
CA ILE A 97 8.20 -7.01 15.56
C ILE A 97 7.12 -6.89 14.47
N SER A 98 7.00 -5.73 13.84
CA SER A 98 5.98 -5.47 12.81
C SER A 98 6.31 -6.11 11.47
N THR A 99 7.59 -6.25 11.08
CA THR A 99 7.97 -7.05 9.91
C THR A 99 7.71 -8.54 10.11
N ALA A 100 7.70 -9.01 11.37
CA ALA A 100 7.30 -10.36 11.76
C ALA A 100 5.76 -10.56 11.86
N PHE A 101 4.92 -9.60 11.44
CA PHE A 101 3.45 -9.71 11.60
C PHE A 101 2.82 -11.02 11.10
N PRO A 102 3.24 -11.68 9.99
CA PRO A 102 2.60 -12.92 9.56
C PRO A 102 2.87 -14.06 10.54
N LEU A 103 4.02 -14.05 11.23
CA LEU A 103 4.36 -15.02 12.26
C LEU A 103 3.47 -14.83 13.51
N TRP A 104 3.25 -13.59 13.93
CA TRP A 104 2.36 -13.28 15.07
C TRP A 104 0.91 -13.67 14.80
N VAL A 105 0.39 -13.36 13.61
CA VAL A 105 -0.99 -13.71 13.22
C VAL A 105 -1.14 -15.22 13.05
N SER A 106 -0.15 -15.90 12.45
CA SER A 106 -0.13 -17.36 12.34
C SER A 106 -0.03 -18.04 13.71
N LEU A 107 0.78 -17.52 14.62
CA LEU A 107 0.91 -18.03 15.99
C LEU A 107 -0.41 -17.89 16.76
N GLY A 108 -1.09 -16.74 16.65
CA GLY A 108 -2.43 -16.53 17.21
C GLY A 108 -3.42 -17.56 16.70
N CYS A 109 -3.47 -17.78 15.37
CA CYS A 109 -4.29 -18.80 14.73
C CYS A 109 -3.96 -20.23 15.23
N LEU A 110 -2.68 -20.59 15.32
CA LEU A 110 -2.24 -21.93 15.78
C LEU A 110 -2.64 -22.17 17.25
N ILE A 111 -2.43 -21.20 18.14
CA ILE A 111 -2.86 -21.31 19.54
C ILE A 111 -4.39 -21.40 19.61
N GLY A 112 -5.12 -20.63 18.79
CA GLY A 112 -6.58 -20.68 18.72
C GLY A 112 -7.09 -22.05 18.31
N LEU A 113 -6.44 -22.68 17.33
CA LEU A 113 -6.82 -23.98 16.78
C LEU A 113 -6.50 -25.15 17.74
N PHE A 114 -5.30 -25.18 18.30
CA PHE A 114 -4.82 -26.31 19.12
C PHE A 114 -5.11 -26.16 20.62
N LYS A 115 -5.32 -24.94 21.12
CA LYS A 115 -5.65 -24.67 22.53
C LYS A 115 -6.74 -23.59 22.67
N PRO A 116 -7.98 -23.87 22.22
CA PRO A 116 -9.06 -22.87 22.22
C PRO A 116 -9.29 -22.18 23.57
N SER A 117 -9.13 -22.92 24.67
CA SER A 117 -9.30 -22.43 26.04
C SER A 117 -8.38 -21.28 26.42
N SER A 118 -7.25 -21.08 25.73
CA SER A 118 -6.36 -19.93 25.92
C SER A 118 -7.00 -18.59 25.55
N PHE A 119 -8.16 -18.58 24.87
CA PHE A 119 -8.90 -17.38 24.48
C PHE A 119 -10.22 -17.18 25.25
N ASN A 120 -10.56 -18.02 26.24
CA ASN A 120 -11.83 -17.92 26.98
C ASN A 120 -12.02 -16.58 27.73
N TRP A 121 -10.95 -15.83 28.00
CA TRP A 121 -10.99 -14.49 28.58
C TRP A 121 -11.42 -13.39 27.60
N MET A 122 -11.38 -13.68 26.29
CA MET A 122 -11.53 -12.70 25.22
C MET A 122 -13.02 -12.48 24.88
N THR A 123 -13.63 -11.52 25.58
CA THR A 123 -15.04 -11.15 25.34
C THR A 123 -15.23 -10.31 24.06
N PRO A 124 -16.46 -10.24 23.50
CA PRO A 124 -16.75 -9.35 22.37
C PRO A 124 -16.39 -7.87 22.62
N LYS A 125 -16.49 -7.40 23.88
CA LYS A 125 -16.09 -6.04 24.26
C LYS A 125 -14.59 -5.81 24.05
N TRP A 126 -13.74 -6.77 24.43
CA TRP A 126 -12.30 -6.71 24.16
C TRP A 126 -11.99 -6.70 22.67
N SER A 127 -12.74 -7.42 21.85
CA SER A 127 -12.57 -7.41 20.38
C SER A 127 -12.89 -6.03 19.78
N ILE A 128 -13.97 -5.39 20.25
CA ILE A 128 -14.34 -4.04 19.82
C ILE A 128 -13.29 -3.02 20.28
N TYR A 129 -12.84 -3.08 21.54
CA TYR A 129 -11.79 -2.18 22.04
C TYR A 129 -10.45 -2.37 21.31
N GLY A 130 -10.07 -3.60 20.99
CA GLY A 130 -8.89 -3.91 20.17
C GLY A 130 -9.00 -3.30 18.77
N LEU A 131 -10.10 -3.54 18.05
CA LEU A 131 -10.33 -2.94 16.74
C LEU A 131 -10.31 -1.40 16.82
N THR A 132 -11.08 -0.80 17.73
CA THR A 132 -11.12 0.65 17.95
C THR A 132 -9.72 1.23 18.21
N LEU A 133 -8.89 0.56 19.01
CA LEU A 133 -7.51 1.00 19.27
C LEU A 133 -6.62 0.91 18.02
N THR A 134 -6.75 -0.13 17.20
CA THR A 134 -5.98 -0.22 15.94
C THR A 134 -6.45 0.78 14.89
N MET A 135 -7.74 1.12 14.84
CA MET A 135 -8.30 2.15 13.97
C MET A 135 -7.92 3.57 14.43
N LEU A 136 -7.87 3.81 15.75
CA LEU A 136 -7.27 5.04 16.32
C LEU A 136 -5.79 5.15 15.95
N GLY A 137 -5.05 4.04 16.06
CA GLY A 137 -3.65 3.93 15.65
C GLY A 137 -3.44 4.26 14.16
N MET A 138 -4.30 3.74 13.28
CA MET A 138 -4.33 4.15 11.86
C MET A 138 -4.54 5.66 11.74
N GLY A 139 -5.57 6.21 12.38
CA GLY A 139 -5.87 7.64 12.32
C GLY A 139 -4.69 8.52 12.72
N MET A 140 -3.95 8.14 13.77
CA MET A 140 -2.76 8.87 14.23
C MET A 140 -1.59 8.88 13.22
N THR A 141 -1.63 8.04 12.16
CA THR A 141 -0.65 8.09 11.07
C THR A 141 -1.03 9.04 9.93
N LEU A 142 -2.27 9.54 9.89
CA LEU A 142 -2.74 10.42 8.82
C LEU A 142 -2.42 11.88 9.11
N THR A 143 -1.75 12.56 8.18
CA THR A 143 -1.56 14.02 8.20
C THR A 143 -2.42 14.73 7.14
N LEU A 144 -2.66 16.03 7.32
CA LEU A 144 -3.28 16.85 6.26
C LEU A 144 -2.40 16.94 5.01
N ASP A 145 -1.08 16.78 5.13
CA ASP A 145 -0.17 16.83 3.98
C ASP A 145 -0.17 15.52 3.18
N ASP A 146 -0.40 14.36 3.81
CA ASP A 146 -0.72 13.11 3.09
C ASP A 146 -1.99 13.31 2.26
N LEU A 147 -3.07 13.79 2.89
CA LEU A 147 -4.35 14.06 2.22
C LEU A 147 -4.23 15.11 1.10
N ARG A 148 -3.29 16.06 1.19
CA ARG A 148 -2.94 16.97 0.09
C ARG A 148 -2.16 16.25 -1.02
N GLY A 149 -1.26 15.35 -0.66
CA GLY A 149 -0.54 14.47 -1.57
C GLY A 149 -1.45 13.60 -2.45
N ALA A 150 -2.67 13.29 -2.00
CA ALA A 150 -3.71 12.65 -2.81
C ALA A 150 -3.99 13.38 -4.13
N PHE A 151 -3.96 14.71 -4.12
CA PHE A 151 -4.18 15.53 -5.31
C PHE A 151 -2.98 15.53 -6.28
N ALA A 152 -1.81 15.03 -5.85
CA ALA A 152 -0.62 14.87 -6.71
C ALA A 152 -0.61 13.52 -7.47
N MET A 153 -1.34 12.50 -7.00
CA MET A 153 -1.47 11.19 -7.66
C MET A 153 -2.94 10.73 -7.80
N PRO A 154 -3.82 11.56 -8.39
CA PRO A 154 -5.25 11.31 -8.40
C PRO A 154 -5.64 10.09 -9.26
N ARG A 155 -4.90 9.81 -10.33
CA ARG A 155 -5.17 8.68 -11.22
C ARG A 155 -4.95 7.35 -10.50
N GLU A 156 -3.81 7.21 -9.86
CA GLU A 156 -3.39 6.00 -9.15
C GLU A 156 -4.32 5.73 -7.97
N LEU A 157 -4.67 6.77 -7.21
CA LEU A 157 -5.61 6.68 -6.10
C LEU A 157 -7.02 6.30 -6.53
N ILE A 158 -7.57 6.94 -7.57
CA ILE A 158 -8.92 6.62 -8.08
C ILE A 158 -8.96 5.20 -8.65
N LEU A 159 -7.96 4.80 -9.45
CA LEU A 159 -7.90 3.44 -10.00
C LEU A 159 -7.77 2.39 -8.90
N GLY A 160 -6.90 2.63 -7.91
CA GLY A 160 -6.76 1.77 -6.74
C GLY A 160 -8.06 1.63 -5.94
N PHE A 161 -8.75 2.74 -5.68
CA PHE A 161 -10.04 2.77 -4.98
C PHE A 161 -11.14 1.99 -5.74
N VAL A 162 -11.23 2.18 -7.06
CA VAL A 162 -12.19 1.46 -7.91
C VAL A 162 -11.88 -0.04 -7.91
N LEU A 163 -10.61 -0.43 -8.03
CA LEU A 163 -10.19 -1.83 -7.98
C LEU A 163 -10.48 -2.45 -6.61
N GLN A 164 -10.24 -1.75 -5.51
CA GLN A 164 -10.54 -2.20 -4.14
C GLN A 164 -12.01 -2.63 -3.98
N TYR A 165 -12.95 -1.81 -4.45
CA TYR A 165 -14.39 -2.06 -4.31
C TYR A 165 -15.04 -2.78 -5.49
N THR A 166 -14.25 -3.27 -6.45
CA THR A 166 -14.74 -4.13 -7.55
C THR A 166 -14.09 -5.50 -7.51
N VAL A 167 -12.76 -5.58 -7.54
CA VAL A 167 -11.99 -6.83 -7.58
C VAL A 167 -12.31 -7.70 -6.38
N MET A 168 -12.21 -7.17 -5.15
CA MET A 168 -12.36 -8.00 -3.94
C MET A 168 -13.79 -8.48 -3.67
N PRO A 169 -14.85 -7.63 -3.77
CA PRO A 169 -16.22 -8.09 -3.61
C PRO A 169 -16.62 -9.12 -4.69
N LEU A 170 -16.23 -8.88 -5.95
CA LEU A 170 -16.53 -9.80 -7.05
C LEU A 170 -15.73 -11.11 -6.94
N SER A 171 -14.48 -11.05 -6.48
CA SER A 171 -13.67 -12.25 -6.21
C SER A 171 -14.27 -13.07 -5.06
N GLY A 172 -14.70 -12.44 -3.98
CA GLY A 172 -15.37 -13.12 -2.86
C GLY A 172 -16.66 -13.81 -3.30
N PHE A 173 -17.47 -13.11 -4.10
CA PHE A 173 -18.68 -13.68 -4.69
C PHE A 173 -18.36 -14.86 -5.63
N PHE A 174 -17.44 -14.67 -6.58
CA PHE A 174 -17.05 -15.69 -7.57
C PHE A 174 -16.46 -16.93 -6.91
N VAL A 175 -15.50 -16.79 -5.99
CA VAL A 175 -14.91 -17.91 -5.24
C VAL A 175 -15.97 -18.65 -4.42
N SER A 176 -16.93 -17.92 -3.82
CA SER A 176 -18.02 -18.57 -3.06
C SER A 176 -18.93 -19.46 -3.92
N LYS A 177 -19.17 -19.07 -5.19
CA LYS A 177 -19.89 -19.91 -6.17
C LYS A 177 -19.02 -21.04 -6.70
N LEU A 178 -17.77 -20.74 -7.08
CA LEU A 178 -16.81 -21.70 -7.65
C LEU A 178 -16.55 -22.89 -6.73
N LEU A 179 -16.42 -22.64 -5.42
CA LEU A 179 -16.20 -23.67 -4.42
C LEU A 179 -17.50 -24.20 -3.79
N ASN A 180 -18.67 -23.73 -4.24
CA ASN A 180 -19.98 -24.04 -3.67
C ASN A 180 -20.02 -23.95 -2.13
N LEU A 181 -19.64 -22.78 -1.60
CA LEU A 181 -19.54 -22.58 -0.15
C LEU A 181 -20.92 -22.58 0.53
N PRO A 182 -21.05 -23.19 1.73
CA PRO A 182 -22.19 -22.98 2.61
C PRO A 182 -22.50 -21.49 2.83
N SER A 183 -23.78 -21.12 2.89
CA SER A 183 -24.24 -19.72 2.88
C SER A 183 -23.57 -18.81 3.92
N HIS A 184 -23.25 -19.32 5.11
CA HIS A 184 -22.54 -18.57 6.15
C HIS A 184 -21.06 -18.30 5.79
N TYR A 185 -20.35 -19.28 5.21
CA TYR A 185 -18.99 -19.07 4.72
C TYR A 185 -18.95 -18.19 3.46
N ALA A 186 -19.93 -18.35 2.56
CA ALA A 186 -20.07 -17.48 1.39
C ALA A 186 -20.25 -16.01 1.82
N ALA A 187 -21.17 -15.74 2.75
CA ALA A 187 -21.41 -14.40 3.26
C ALA A 187 -20.21 -13.82 3.99
N GLY A 188 -19.52 -14.61 4.83
CA GLY A 188 -18.30 -14.18 5.51
C GLY A 188 -17.16 -13.85 4.53
N LEU A 189 -16.96 -14.66 3.48
CA LEU A 189 -15.96 -14.41 2.44
C LEU A 189 -16.27 -13.15 1.63
N ILE A 190 -17.55 -12.95 1.28
CA ILE A 190 -18.02 -11.74 0.60
C ILE A 190 -17.82 -10.51 1.49
N LEU A 191 -18.13 -10.59 2.79
CA LEU A 191 -17.92 -9.50 3.75
C LEU A 191 -16.45 -9.09 3.83
N VAL A 192 -15.51 -10.06 3.86
CA VAL A 192 -14.07 -9.77 3.77
C VAL A 192 -13.75 -9.01 2.47
N GLY A 193 -14.28 -9.46 1.34
CA GLY A 193 -14.10 -8.78 0.05
C GLY A 193 -14.69 -7.35 0.00
N CYS A 194 -15.73 -7.07 0.81
CA CYS A 194 -16.38 -5.76 0.89
C CYS A 194 -15.70 -4.79 1.88
N CYS A 195 -14.79 -5.26 2.74
CA CYS A 195 -14.04 -4.41 3.67
C CYS A 195 -13.07 -3.45 2.93
N PRO A 196 -12.64 -2.35 3.57
CA PRO A 196 -11.56 -1.50 3.05
C PRO A 196 -10.19 -2.20 3.12
N GLY A 197 -9.15 -1.54 2.59
CA GLY A 197 -7.75 -1.94 2.79
C GLY A 197 -7.38 -1.96 4.27
N GLY A 198 -6.49 -2.88 4.65
CA GLY A 198 -6.06 -3.12 6.02
C GLY A 198 -4.63 -2.64 6.28
N THR A 199 -4.43 -1.89 7.35
CA THR A 199 -3.19 -1.15 7.73
C THR A 199 -1.84 -1.88 7.55
N ALA A 200 -1.81 -3.21 7.62
CA ALA A 200 -0.62 -4.00 7.35
C ALA A 200 -0.11 -3.84 5.90
N SER A 201 -0.98 -3.45 4.96
CA SER A 201 -0.65 -3.09 3.58
C SER A 201 0.49 -2.07 3.51
N ASN A 202 0.45 -1.01 4.33
CA ASN A 202 1.46 0.05 4.35
C ASN A 202 2.88 -0.51 4.62
N ILE A 203 3.00 -1.46 5.55
CA ILE A 203 4.26 -2.12 5.90
C ILE A 203 4.69 -3.07 4.76
N VAL A 204 3.76 -3.83 4.20
CA VAL A 204 4.04 -4.74 3.08
C VAL A 204 4.45 -3.97 1.83
N THR A 205 3.83 -2.82 1.54
CA THR A 205 4.19 -1.89 0.46
C THR A 205 5.59 -1.33 0.65
N TYR A 206 5.96 -0.91 1.87
CA TYR A 206 7.32 -0.49 2.19
C TYR A 206 8.34 -1.62 1.92
N LEU A 207 8.08 -2.84 2.41
CA LEU A 207 8.95 -4.00 2.20
C LEU A 207 9.06 -4.39 0.71
N ALA A 208 7.98 -4.24 -0.06
CA ALA A 208 7.91 -4.47 -1.50
C ALA A 208 8.64 -3.42 -2.36
N ARG A 209 9.10 -2.32 -1.76
CA ARG A 209 9.56 -1.10 -2.43
C ARG A 209 8.48 -0.46 -3.32
N GLY A 210 7.23 -0.52 -2.90
CA GLY A 210 6.11 0.18 -3.53
C GLY A 210 6.01 1.65 -3.12
N ASN A 211 5.01 2.35 -3.65
CA ASN A 211 4.69 3.72 -3.28
C ASN A 211 3.91 3.71 -1.94
N VAL A 212 4.60 4.01 -0.83
CA VAL A 212 4.00 3.98 0.52
C VAL A 212 2.96 5.09 0.71
N ALA A 213 3.20 6.29 0.16
CA ALA A 213 2.25 7.40 0.25
C ALA A 213 0.91 7.04 -0.42
N LEU A 214 0.96 6.40 -1.60
CA LEU A 214 -0.23 5.87 -2.26
C LEU A 214 -0.95 4.81 -1.41
N SER A 215 -0.22 3.95 -0.70
CA SER A 215 -0.78 2.92 0.19
C SER A 215 -1.60 3.55 1.31
N VAL A 216 -0.99 4.51 2.04
CA VAL A 216 -1.64 5.24 3.14
C VAL A 216 -2.90 5.94 2.65
N LEU A 217 -2.84 6.56 1.47
CA LEU A 217 -3.96 7.25 0.84
C LEU A 217 -5.08 6.33 0.38
N MET A 218 -4.77 5.18 -0.20
CA MET A 218 -5.75 4.18 -0.60
C MET A 218 -6.44 3.55 0.61
N THR A 219 -5.68 3.20 1.65
CA THR A 219 -6.20 2.70 2.92
C THR A 219 -7.09 3.76 3.58
N ALA A 220 -6.68 5.04 3.61
CA ALA A 220 -7.50 6.12 4.15
C ALA A 220 -8.81 6.32 3.36
N ALA A 221 -8.71 6.47 2.03
CA ALA A 221 -9.87 6.71 1.16
C ALA A 221 -10.88 5.55 1.22
N SER A 222 -10.40 4.30 1.17
CA SER A 222 -11.26 3.13 1.33
C SER A 222 -11.90 3.11 2.73
N THR A 223 -11.11 3.28 3.80
CA THR A 223 -11.60 3.30 5.19
C THR A 223 -12.67 4.38 5.45
N LEU A 224 -12.50 5.59 4.91
CA LEU A 224 -13.52 6.65 4.99
C LEU A 224 -14.81 6.24 4.26
N SER A 225 -14.69 5.66 3.07
CA SER A 225 -15.85 5.20 2.28
C SER A 225 -16.51 3.93 2.83
N ALA A 226 -15.82 3.17 3.68
CA ALA A 226 -16.22 1.84 4.14
C ALA A 226 -17.57 1.84 4.85
N VAL A 227 -17.96 2.95 5.49
CA VAL A 227 -19.28 3.14 6.12
C VAL A 227 -20.42 2.97 5.12
N ILE A 228 -20.21 3.34 3.85
CA ILE A 228 -21.21 3.23 2.78
C ILE A 228 -20.95 1.98 1.94
N MET A 229 -19.70 1.76 1.53
CA MET A 229 -19.34 0.70 0.59
C MET A 229 -19.47 -0.70 1.19
N THR A 230 -19.01 -0.92 2.43
CA THR A 230 -19.04 -2.26 3.06
C THR A 230 -20.48 -2.77 3.23
N PRO A 231 -21.43 -2.00 3.80
CA PRO A 231 -22.81 -2.46 3.94
C PRO A 231 -23.53 -2.60 2.61
N PHE A 232 -23.34 -1.66 1.67
CA PHE A 232 -23.99 -1.70 0.36
C PHE A 232 -23.58 -2.93 -0.44
N LEU A 233 -22.28 -3.20 -0.56
CA LEU A 233 -21.76 -4.35 -1.31
C LEU A 233 -22.07 -5.67 -0.61
N THR A 234 -21.98 -5.73 0.73
CA THR A 234 -22.35 -6.92 1.50
C THR A 234 -23.83 -7.23 1.34
N ALA A 235 -24.73 -6.26 1.48
CA ALA A 235 -26.16 -6.46 1.28
C ALA A 235 -26.49 -6.93 -0.15
N LYS A 236 -25.84 -6.34 -1.16
CA LYS A 236 -26.06 -6.69 -2.57
C LYS A 236 -25.53 -8.09 -2.94
N LEU A 237 -24.38 -8.49 -2.41
CA LEU A 237 -23.69 -9.73 -2.81
C LEU A 237 -23.97 -10.89 -1.85
N ALA A 238 -23.88 -10.67 -0.53
CA ALA A 238 -24.15 -11.69 0.49
C ALA A 238 -25.65 -11.86 0.80
N GLY A 239 -26.49 -10.84 0.53
CA GLY A 239 -27.94 -10.88 0.78
C GLY A 239 -28.70 -12.01 0.06
N GLN A 240 -28.13 -12.59 -1.00
CA GLN A 240 -28.68 -13.79 -1.67
C GLN A 240 -28.44 -15.10 -0.91
N TYR A 241 -27.54 -15.09 0.10
CA TYR A 241 -27.16 -16.27 0.88
C TYR A 241 -27.82 -16.27 2.26
N ILE A 242 -27.82 -15.11 2.93
CA ILE A 242 -28.40 -14.87 4.25
C ILE A 242 -28.88 -13.42 4.36
N ALA A 243 -29.83 -13.15 5.26
CA ALA A 243 -30.26 -11.79 5.56
C ALA A 243 -29.08 -10.95 6.12
N VAL A 244 -28.96 -9.70 5.66
CA VAL A 244 -27.89 -8.76 6.03
C VAL A 244 -28.51 -7.50 6.63
N ASP A 245 -28.19 -7.18 7.89
CA ASP A 245 -28.54 -5.87 8.44
C ASP A 245 -27.56 -4.79 7.93
N ALA A 246 -27.87 -4.22 6.77
CA ALA A 246 -27.08 -3.14 6.18
C ALA A 246 -27.05 -1.86 7.06
N VAL A 247 -28.06 -1.63 7.89
CA VAL A 247 -28.13 -0.45 8.77
C VAL A 247 -27.24 -0.66 9.99
N GLY A 248 -27.31 -1.85 10.60
CA GLY A 248 -26.40 -2.31 11.65
C GLY A 248 -24.94 -2.27 11.20
N LEU A 249 -24.62 -2.87 10.05
CA LEU A 249 -23.27 -2.83 9.47
C LEU A 249 -22.77 -1.39 9.30
N ARG A 250 -23.57 -0.49 8.71
CA ARG A 250 -23.22 0.93 8.55
C ARG A 250 -22.93 1.60 9.89
N ASN A 251 -23.84 1.43 10.85
CA ASN A 251 -23.75 2.09 12.15
C ASN A 251 -22.55 1.56 12.96
N SER A 252 -22.27 0.25 12.93
CA SER A 252 -21.05 -0.31 13.53
C SER A 252 -19.79 0.21 12.83
N THR A 253 -19.70 0.20 11.50
CA THR A 253 -18.52 0.73 10.79
C THR A 253 -18.28 2.21 11.09
N LEU A 254 -19.35 3.02 11.21
CA LEU A 254 -19.24 4.40 11.67
C LEU A 254 -18.58 4.49 13.05
N GLN A 255 -19.06 3.69 14.01
CA GLN A 255 -18.66 3.77 15.42
C GLN A 255 -17.30 3.14 15.72
N VAL A 256 -16.96 1.98 15.14
CA VAL A 256 -15.73 1.22 15.47
C VAL A 256 -14.58 1.47 14.50
N VAL A 257 -14.82 2.17 13.39
CA VAL A 257 -13.79 2.52 12.39
C VAL A 257 -13.72 4.00 12.14
N LEU A 258 -14.78 4.62 11.60
CA LEU A 258 -14.69 6.00 11.12
C LEU A 258 -14.42 6.98 12.27
N LEU A 259 -15.19 6.91 13.37
CA LEU A 259 -14.98 7.79 14.52
C LEU A 259 -13.57 7.63 15.14
N PRO A 260 -13.04 6.42 15.40
CA PRO A 260 -11.66 6.24 15.84
C PRO A 260 -10.60 6.78 14.87
N VAL A 261 -10.74 6.56 13.56
CA VAL A 261 -9.79 7.07 12.55
C VAL A 261 -9.78 8.60 12.54
N LEU A 262 -10.96 9.24 12.54
CA LEU A 262 -11.07 10.69 12.60
C LEU A 262 -10.53 11.27 13.92
N ALA A 263 -10.77 10.60 15.05
CA ALA A 263 -10.20 10.97 16.34
C ALA A 263 -8.67 10.85 16.35
N GLY A 264 -8.11 9.81 15.73
CA GLY A 264 -6.66 9.63 15.60
C GLY A 264 -6.02 10.73 14.73
N ALA A 265 -6.63 11.06 13.60
CA ALA A 265 -6.16 12.13 12.72
C ALA A 265 -6.24 13.51 13.41
N PHE A 266 -7.31 13.75 14.18
CA PHE A 266 -7.45 14.93 15.03
C PHE A 266 -6.35 15.00 16.11
N LEU A 267 -6.04 13.88 16.79
CA LEU A 267 -4.92 13.81 17.74
C LEU A 267 -3.58 14.10 17.07
N ASN A 268 -3.33 13.59 15.86
CA ASN A 268 -2.09 13.88 15.12
C ASN A 268 -1.97 15.37 14.77
N GLN A 269 -3.07 15.98 14.33
CA GLN A 269 -3.11 17.38 13.89
C GLN A 269 -2.97 18.40 15.03
N TYR A 270 -3.57 18.14 16.20
CA TYR A 270 -3.63 19.12 17.30
C TYR A 270 -2.79 18.74 18.53
N PHE A 271 -2.44 17.46 18.69
CA PHE A 271 -1.70 16.92 19.83
C PHE A 271 -0.45 16.16 19.35
N SER A 272 0.22 16.69 18.32
CA SER A 272 1.31 16.01 17.61
C SER A 272 2.45 15.51 18.51
N ASP A 273 2.72 16.15 19.65
CA ASP A 273 3.77 15.72 20.58
C ASP A 273 3.37 14.49 21.41
N LEU A 274 2.08 14.36 21.77
CA LEU A 274 1.53 13.12 22.32
C LEU A 274 1.58 12.00 21.27
N VAL A 275 1.24 12.30 20.02
CA VAL A 275 1.29 11.33 18.92
C VAL A 275 2.72 10.88 18.63
N LYS A 276 3.71 11.77 18.62
CA LYS A 276 5.14 11.43 18.53
C LYS A 276 5.63 10.53 19.67
N LEU A 277 5.04 10.64 20.86
CA LEU A 277 5.36 9.80 22.02
C LEU A 277 4.78 8.38 21.89
N VAL A 278 3.53 8.24 21.41
CA VAL A 278 2.83 6.94 21.39
C VAL A 278 2.95 6.18 20.07
N SER A 279 3.16 6.87 18.94
CA SER A 279 3.24 6.25 17.61
C SER A 279 4.28 5.14 17.46
N PRO A 280 5.49 5.21 18.06
CA PRO A 280 6.46 4.11 18.03
C PRO A 280 5.93 2.78 18.57
N LEU A 281 4.92 2.81 19.46
CA LEU A 281 4.31 1.62 20.04
C LEU A 281 3.09 1.11 19.26
N MET A 282 2.48 1.95 18.40
CA MET A 282 1.24 1.62 17.70
C MET A 282 1.36 0.41 16.76
N PRO A 283 2.42 0.24 15.94
CA PRO A 283 2.59 -0.95 15.10
C PRO A 283 2.63 -2.26 15.91
N THR A 284 3.40 -2.28 17.00
CA THR A 284 3.50 -3.42 17.93
C THR A 284 2.16 -3.78 18.56
N ILE A 285 1.43 -2.77 19.05
CA ILE A 285 0.09 -2.94 19.63
C ILE A 285 -0.89 -3.45 18.58
N ALA A 286 -0.83 -2.94 17.35
CA ALA A 286 -1.70 -3.37 16.27
C ALA A 286 -1.46 -4.83 15.90
N VAL A 287 -0.21 -5.23 15.66
CA VAL A 287 0.14 -6.62 15.31
C VAL A 287 -0.23 -7.61 16.43
N GLY A 288 0.06 -7.26 17.69
CA GLY A 288 -0.36 -8.07 18.84
C GLY A 288 -1.89 -8.20 18.94
N THR A 289 -2.61 -7.10 18.72
CA THR A 289 -4.08 -7.08 18.72
C THR A 289 -4.66 -7.94 17.59
N VAL A 290 -4.12 -7.86 16.36
CA VAL A 290 -4.54 -8.71 15.24
C VAL A 290 -4.34 -10.19 15.60
N GLY A 291 -3.17 -10.57 16.12
CA GLY A 291 -2.89 -11.95 16.52
C GLY A 291 -3.85 -12.49 17.58
N ILE A 292 -4.19 -11.69 18.59
CA ILE A 292 -5.14 -12.06 19.65
C ILE A 292 -6.57 -12.19 19.10
N LEU A 293 -7.04 -11.23 18.31
CA LEU A 293 -8.41 -11.24 17.77
C LEU A 293 -8.62 -12.39 16.77
N VAL A 294 -7.62 -12.67 15.93
CA VAL A 294 -7.63 -13.83 15.01
C VAL A 294 -7.60 -15.14 15.78
N GLY A 295 -6.75 -15.27 16.79
CA GLY A 295 -6.70 -16.47 17.65
C GLY A 295 -8.02 -16.75 18.36
N ASN A 296 -8.69 -15.70 18.87
CA ASN A 296 -10.02 -15.80 19.47
C ASN A 296 -11.13 -16.16 18.48
N ALA A 297 -11.03 -15.71 17.23
CA ALA A 297 -12.00 -16.08 16.20
C ALA A 297 -11.85 -17.55 15.78
N VAL A 298 -10.60 -18.02 15.66
CA VAL A 298 -10.28 -19.41 15.35
C VAL A 298 -10.67 -20.32 16.51
N SER A 299 -10.42 -19.95 17.77
CA SER A 299 -10.78 -20.77 18.94
C SER A 299 -12.28 -21.06 19.05
N GLN A 300 -13.12 -20.05 18.79
CA GLN A 300 -14.58 -20.18 18.81
C GLN A 300 -15.13 -21.16 17.75
N SER A 301 -14.35 -21.46 16.71
CA SER A 301 -14.77 -22.34 15.60
C SER A 301 -13.79 -23.50 15.35
N ALA A 302 -12.86 -23.77 16.27
CA ALA A 302 -11.72 -24.66 16.03
C ALA A 302 -12.14 -26.08 15.59
N SER A 303 -13.16 -26.67 16.21
CA SER A 303 -13.71 -27.97 15.84
C SER A 303 -14.26 -28.00 14.41
N THR A 304 -14.99 -26.96 14.00
CA THR A 304 -15.54 -26.82 12.65
C THR A 304 -14.46 -26.53 11.62
N ILE A 305 -13.41 -25.78 11.99
CA ILE A 305 -12.24 -25.55 11.13
C ILE A 305 -11.44 -26.84 10.94
N LEU A 306 -11.32 -27.70 11.96
CA LEU A 306 -10.68 -29.01 11.82
C LEU A 306 -11.52 -29.98 10.96
N ALA A 307 -12.84 -29.92 11.04
CA ALA A 307 -13.74 -30.78 10.26
C ALA A 307 -13.94 -30.34 8.80
N SER A 308 -14.01 -29.02 8.54
CA SER A 308 -14.45 -28.44 7.26
C SER A 308 -13.55 -27.31 6.74
N GLY A 309 -12.50 -26.93 7.48
CA GLY A 309 -11.75 -25.70 7.24
C GLY A 309 -10.91 -25.67 5.97
N LEU A 310 -10.56 -26.82 5.38
CA LEU A 310 -9.77 -26.85 4.13
C LEU A 310 -10.45 -26.06 3.00
N GLN A 311 -11.79 -26.15 2.90
CA GLN A 311 -12.57 -25.41 1.89
C GLN A 311 -12.54 -23.89 2.16
N VAL A 312 -12.57 -23.47 3.43
CA VAL A 312 -12.52 -22.06 3.84
C VAL A 312 -11.11 -21.47 3.72
N VAL A 313 -10.07 -22.27 4.01
CA VAL A 313 -8.66 -21.91 3.78
C VAL A 313 -8.40 -21.74 2.29
N LEU A 314 -8.85 -22.68 1.45
CA LEU A 314 -8.75 -22.56 0.00
C LEU A 314 -9.52 -21.33 -0.53
N ALA A 315 -10.73 -21.09 -0.01
CA ALA A 315 -11.53 -19.93 -0.40
C ALA A 315 -10.86 -18.59 -0.03
N SER A 316 -10.33 -18.48 1.18
CA SER A 316 -9.63 -17.27 1.65
C SER A 316 -8.33 -17.06 0.87
N ALA A 317 -7.56 -18.12 0.64
CA ALA A 317 -6.35 -18.08 -0.18
C ALA A 317 -6.64 -17.63 -1.62
N LEU A 318 -7.68 -18.17 -2.27
CA LEU A 318 -8.10 -17.77 -3.62
C LEU A 318 -8.62 -16.33 -3.66
N LEU A 319 -9.43 -15.90 -2.68
CA LEU A 319 -9.90 -14.52 -2.58
C LEU A 319 -8.72 -13.53 -2.59
N HIS A 320 -7.75 -13.74 -1.71
CA HIS A 320 -6.61 -12.84 -1.61
C HIS A 320 -5.66 -12.98 -2.79
N ALA A 321 -5.42 -14.20 -3.31
CA ALA A 321 -4.64 -14.39 -4.53
C ALA A 321 -5.25 -13.65 -5.73
N PHE A 322 -6.58 -13.66 -5.89
CA PHE A 322 -7.28 -12.86 -6.91
C PHE A 322 -7.17 -11.36 -6.63
N GLY A 323 -7.27 -10.92 -5.37
CA GLY A 323 -7.04 -9.52 -4.97
C GLY A 323 -5.65 -9.01 -5.40
N PHE A 324 -4.59 -9.69 -4.99
CA PHE A 324 -3.22 -9.35 -5.39
C PHE A 324 -3.04 -9.43 -6.92
N PHE A 325 -3.47 -10.54 -7.55
CA PHE A 325 -3.27 -10.78 -8.98
C PHE A 325 -4.01 -9.76 -9.86
N PHE A 326 -5.33 -9.61 -9.69
CA PHE A 326 -6.08 -8.66 -10.51
C PHE A 326 -5.80 -7.21 -10.12
N GLY A 327 -5.50 -6.91 -8.85
CA GLY A 327 -5.02 -5.59 -8.45
C GLY A 327 -3.75 -5.17 -9.19
N TYR A 328 -2.79 -6.09 -9.36
CA TYR A 328 -1.59 -5.86 -10.17
C TYR A 328 -1.90 -5.81 -11.67
N ILE A 329 -2.52 -6.86 -12.23
CA ILE A 329 -2.70 -6.99 -13.68
C ILE A 329 -3.60 -5.88 -14.26
N LEU A 330 -4.68 -5.51 -13.56
CA LEU A 330 -5.59 -4.45 -14.03
C LEU A 330 -4.97 -3.06 -13.90
N SER A 331 -4.20 -2.77 -12.84
CA SER A 331 -3.47 -1.48 -12.74
C SER A 331 -2.40 -1.35 -13.83
N ARG A 332 -1.64 -2.41 -14.12
CA ARG A 332 -0.69 -2.44 -15.25
C ARG A 332 -1.39 -2.29 -16.61
N ALA A 333 -2.51 -2.97 -16.83
CA ALA A 333 -3.32 -2.83 -18.07
C ALA A 333 -3.90 -1.41 -18.23
N LEU A 334 -4.24 -0.74 -17.13
CA LEU A 334 -4.64 0.66 -17.09
C LEU A 334 -3.46 1.65 -17.09
N HIS A 335 -2.26 1.16 -17.43
CA HIS A 335 -1.03 1.93 -17.63
C HIS A 335 -0.56 2.71 -16.38
N VAL A 336 -0.82 2.18 -15.19
CA VAL A 336 -0.18 2.63 -13.95
C VAL A 336 1.27 2.13 -13.92
N ASP A 337 2.20 2.90 -13.35
CA ASP A 337 3.61 2.52 -13.25
C ASP A 337 3.83 1.27 -12.37
N GLU A 338 4.99 0.64 -12.47
CA GLU A 338 5.31 -0.59 -11.75
C GLU A 338 5.21 -0.44 -10.22
N THR A 339 5.75 0.66 -9.68
CA THR A 339 5.84 0.92 -8.24
C THR A 339 4.44 1.15 -7.64
N SER A 340 3.61 1.94 -8.32
CA SER A 340 2.22 2.18 -7.90
C SER A 340 1.31 0.97 -8.15
N SER A 341 1.57 0.16 -9.17
CA SER A 341 0.82 -1.09 -9.42
C SER A 341 1.10 -2.16 -8.35
N ARG A 342 2.33 -2.22 -7.82
CA ARG A 342 2.66 -3.03 -6.63
C ARG A 342 1.87 -2.58 -5.41
N THR A 343 1.80 -1.26 -5.16
CA THR A 343 0.96 -0.71 -4.09
C THR A 343 -0.51 -1.08 -4.27
N ILE A 344 -1.09 -0.84 -5.45
CA ILE A 344 -2.50 -1.17 -5.72
C ILE A 344 -2.78 -2.66 -5.52
N SER A 345 -1.88 -3.53 -5.98
CA SER A 345 -1.96 -4.98 -5.73
C SER A 345 -1.97 -5.33 -4.24
N ILE A 346 -1.11 -4.69 -3.43
CA ILE A 346 -1.03 -4.93 -1.99
C ILE A 346 -2.27 -4.43 -1.26
N GLU A 347 -2.71 -3.21 -1.54
CA GLU A 347 -3.93 -2.63 -0.96
C GLU A 347 -5.16 -3.49 -1.29
N VAL A 348 -5.40 -3.79 -2.57
CA VAL A 348 -6.53 -4.61 -3.03
C VAL A 348 -6.42 -6.04 -2.48
N GLY A 349 -5.22 -6.60 -2.37
CA GLY A 349 -5.03 -7.94 -1.78
C GLY A 349 -5.20 -7.98 -0.26
N MET A 350 -4.92 -6.90 0.47
CA MET A 350 -4.86 -6.88 1.93
C MET A 350 -6.03 -6.15 2.57
N GLN A 351 -7.09 -6.89 2.88
CA GLN A 351 -8.30 -6.37 3.53
C GLN A 351 -8.13 -6.05 5.02
N ASN A 352 -8.96 -5.14 5.53
CA ASN A 352 -9.22 -4.97 6.96
C ASN A 352 -10.09 -6.12 7.50
N THR A 353 -9.45 -7.28 7.69
CA THR A 353 -10.09 -8.52 8.15
C THR A 353 -10.60 -8.43 9.60
N LEU A 354 -10.02 -7.57 10.44
CA LEU A 354 -10.53 -7.30 11.79
C LEU A 354 -11.89 -6.59 11.78
N LEU A 355 -12.11 -5.65 10.85
CA LEU A 355 -13.43 -5.07 10.65
C LEU A 355 -14.44 -6.14 10.25
N GLY A 356 -14.10 -6.96 9.24
CA GLY A 356 -14.94 -8.08 8.80
C GLY A 356 -15.29 -9.01 9.96
N LEU A 357 -14.33 -9.31 10.83
CA LEU A 357 -14.51 -10.16 12.01
C LEU A 357 -15.52 -9.57 13.02
N VAL A 358 -15.38 -8.28 13.37
CA VAL A 358 -16.29 -7.62 14.31
C VAL A 358 -17.69 -7.46 13.72
N LEU A 359 -17.80 -7.12 12.43
CA LEU A 359 -19.08 -7.04 11.74
C LEU A 359 -19.77 -8.41 11.62
N ALA A 360 -19.01 -9.47 11.32
CA ALA A 360 -19.51 -10.83 11.29
C ALA A 360 -20.10 -11.25 12.65
N ALA A 361 -19.37 -10.99 13.73
CA ALA A 361 -19.80 -11.35 15.09
C ALA A 361 -20.97 -10.51 15.63
N GLN A 362 -21.18 -9.28 15.13
CA GLN A 362 -22.26 -8.40 15.58
C GLN A 362 -23.56 -8.55 14.77
N HIS A 363 -23.47 -8.76 13.45
CA HIS A 363 -24.62 -8.59 12.54
C HIS A 363 -25.09 -9.87 11.85
N PHE A 364 -24.44 -11.01 12.11
CA PHE A 364 -24.81 -12.29 11.51
C PHE A 364 -25.07 -13.34 12.58
N HIS A 365 -26.25 -13.96 12.53
CA HIS A 365 -26.71 -14.94 13.54
C HIS A 365 -25.83 -16.19 13.65
N ASN A 366 -25.12 -16.58 12.58
CA ASN A 366 -24.27 -17.76 12.58
C ASN A 366 -22.81 -17.36 12.85
N PRO A 367 -22.18 -17.81 13.96
CA PRO A 367 -20.81 -17.44 14.31
C PRO A 367 -19.77 -17.94 13.28
N LEU A 368 -20.09 -18.98 12.50
CA LEU A 368 -19.22 -19.48 11.43
C LEU A 368 -19.00 -18.45 10.30
N THR A 369 -19.85 -17.42 10.20
CA THR A 369 -19.67 -16.27 9.29
C THR A 369 -18.39 -15.48 9.61
N ALA A 370 -17.89 -15.55 10.84
CA ALA A 370 -16.64 -14.91 11.25
C ALA A 370 -15.38 -15.69 10.83
N VAL A 371 -15.49 -16.98 10.51
CA VAL A 371 -14.34 -17.85 10.21
C VAL A 371 -13.59 -17.41 8.95
N PRO A 372 -14.24 -17.10 7.80
CA PRO A 372 -13.52 -16.56 6.64
C PRO A 372 -12.74 -15.30 6.99
N CYS A 373 -13.24 -14.43 7.86
CA CYS A 373 -12.52 -13.22 8.28
C CYS A 373 -11.20 -13.57 8.99
N ALA A 374 -11.23 -14.51 9.93
CA ALA A 374 -10.05 -14.94 10.68
C ALA A 374 -9.02 -15.67 9.81
N VAL A 375 -9.48 -16.57 8.92
CA VAL A 375 -8.61 -17.33 8.01
C VAL A 375 -8.00 -16.40 6.93
N SER A 376 -8.77 -15.41 6.48
CA SER A 376 -8.28 -14.33 5.62
C SER A 376 -7.14 -13.52 6.27
N SER A 377 -7.20 -13.26 7.58
CA SER A 377 -6.12 -12.57 8.31
C SER A 377 -4.77 -13.30 8.24
N VAL A 378 -4.78 -14.63 8.22
CA VAL A 378 -3.54 -15.40 7.99
C VAL A 378 -3.17 -15.37 6.50
N SER A 379 -4.16 -15.62 5.62
CA SER A 379 -3.98 -15.76 4.18
C SER A 379 -3.35 -14.52 3.53
N HIS A 380 -3.92 -13.33 3.74
CA HIS A 380 -3.40 -12.09 3.15
C HIS A 380 -2.04 -11.67 3.72
N SER A 381 -1.75 -12.05 4.97
CA SER A 381 -0.47 -11.75 5.64
C SER A 381 0.66 -12.57 5.02
N VAL A 382 0.45 -13.88 4.87
CA VAL A 382 1.43 -14.80 4.25
C VAL A 382 1.64 -14.42 2.77
N LEU A 383 0.56 -14.28 1.99
CA LEU A 383 0.64 -13.94 0.57
C LEU A 383 1.29 -12.57 0.35
N GLY A 384 0.91 -11.55 1.12
CA GLY A 384 1.47 -10.20 1.03
C GLY A 384 2.97 -10.18 1.34
N SER A 385 3.41 -10.85 2.40
CA SER A 385 4.84 -10.94 2.75
C SER A 385 5.66 -11.75 1.76
N MET A 386 5.12 -12.83 1.18
CA MET A 386 5.77 -13.56 0.09
C MET A 386 5.96 -12.65 -1.14
N LEU A 387 4.91 -11.92 -1.53
CA LEU A 387 4.92 -11.02 -2.68
C LEU A 387 5.89 -9.84 -2.47
N ALA A 388 5.92 -9.26 -1.28
CA ALA A 388 6.91 -8.25 -0.91
C ALA A 388 8.35 -8.78 -0.96
N GLY A 389 8.61 -10.02 -0.52
CA GLY A 389 9.93 -10.65 -0.64
C GLY A 389 10.38 -10.82 -2.11
N ILE A 390 9.46 -11.24 -2.98
CA ILE A 390 9.70 -11.37 -4.42
C ILE A 390 10.01 -10.00 -5.05
N TRP A 391 9.23 -8.97 -4.72
CA TRP A 391 9.40 -7.63 -5.27
C TRP A 391 10.59 -6.85 -4.72
N ARG A 392 10.96 -7.08 -3.44
CA ARG A 392 12.18 -6.51 -2.84
C ARG A 392 13.45 -6.93 -3.56
N SER A 393 13.44 -8.14 -4.13
CA SER A 393 14.51 -8.73 -4.94
C SER A 393 14.53 -8.22 -6.38
N ASN A 394 13.41 -7.67 -6.87
CA ASN A 394 13.23 -7.20 -8.24
C ASN A 394 12.99 -5.68 -8.26
N VAL A 395 14.07 -4.91 -8.15
CA VAL A 395 14.02 -3.43 -8.17
C VAL A 395 13.48 -2.95 -9.52
N PRO A 396 12.39 -2.15 -9.57
CA PRO A 396 11.91 -1.56 -10.80
C PRO A 396 12.99 -0.67 -11.43
N LYS A 397 13.26 -0.84 -12.72
CA LYS A 397 14.06 0.13 -13.47
C LYS A 397 13.27 1.43 -13.53
N GLN A 398 13.79 2.51 -12.97
CA GLN A 398 13.23 3.84 -13.21
C GLN A 398 13.27 4.11 -14.72
N LYS A 399 12.15 4.62 -15.25
CA LYS A 399 12.14 5.21 -16.59
C LYS A 399 13.06 6.43 -16.53
N GLN A 400 14.11 6.43 -17.32
CA GLN A 400 14.76 7.67 -17.73
C GLN A 400 13.79 8.33 -18.71
N GLU A 401 13.32 9.52 -18.37
CA GLU A 401 12.53 10.41 -19.24
C GLU A 401 13.44 11.17 -20.21
#